data_AF-A0AAV1L6U3-F1
#
_entry.id   AF-A0AAV1L6U3-F1
#
_cell.length_a   1.000
_cell.length_b   1.000
_cell.length_c   1.000
_cell.angle_alpha   90.00
_cell.angle_beta   90.00
_cell.angle_gamma   90.00
#
_symmetry.space_group_name_H-M   'P 1'
#
loop_
_entity.id
_entity.type
_entity.pdbx_description
1 polymer ?
#
loop_
_entity_poly.entity_id
_entity_poly.type
_entity_poly.pdbx_seq_one_letter_code
_entity_poly.pdbx_strand_id
1 'polypeptide(L)'
;MQSFQRCKVDCRYIEELKCLYSRATMAIRVQNQSTKPIQLQRGVRQGDVISPKLFTAALEDVFKLLDWKGYAINVNGEYITHLRFADDIVLMAELCLPTGTDM
;
A
#
# COMPACT_ATOMS: atom_id res chain seq x y z
N MET A 1 -4.40 -2.74 -9.84
CA MET A 1 -3.81 -3.57 -10.91
C MET A 1 -2.72 -2.84 -11.71
N GLN A 2 -2.80 -1.52 -11.93
CA GLN A 2 -1.72 -0.77 -12.60
C GLN A 2 -0.36 -0.89 -11.90
N SER A 3 -0.34 -0.91 -10.56
CA SER A 3 0.88 -1.12 -9.77
C SER A 3 1.63 -2.40 -10.16
N PHE A 4 0.92 -3.49 -10.44
CA PHE A 4 1.53 -4.75 -10.88
C PHE A 4 2.12 -4.65 -12.30
N GLN A 5 1.49 -3.87 -13.17
CA GLN A 5 2.03 -3.60 -14.51
C GLN A 5 3.35 -2.82 -14.40
N ARG A 6 3.41 -1.81 -13.53
CA ARG A 6 4.64 -1.05 -13.24
C ARG A 6 5.72 -1.90 -12.56
N CYS A 7 5.33 -2.86 -11.74
CA CYS A 7 6.22 -3.88 -11.17
C CYS A 7 6.63 -4.97 -12.16
N LYS A 8 6.27 -4.87 -13.45
CA LYS A 8 6.61 -5.83 -14.51
C LYS A 8 6.15 -7.26 -14.24
N VAL A 9 5.03 -7.42 -13.52
CA VAL A 9 4.38 -8.73 -13.39
C VAL A 9 3.76 -9.12 -14.72
N ASP A 10 3.96 -10.38 -15.12
CA ASP A 10 3.42 -10.93 -16.37
C ASP A 10 1.90 -10.71 -16.45
N CYS A 11 1.44 -10.29 -17.63
CA CYS A 11 0.04 -9.92 -17.85
C CYS A 11 -0.93 -11.06 -17.51
N ARG A 12 -0.53 -12.32 -17.70
CA ARG A 12 -1.34 -13.49 -17.41
C ARG A 12 -1.72 -13.56 -15.93
N TYR A 13 -0.76 -13.31 -15.03
CA TYR A 13 -1.06 -13.27 -13.59
C TYR A 13 -1.97 -12.09 -13.22
N ILE A 14 -1.80 -10.95 -13.88
CA ILE A 14 -2.63 -9.77 -13.66
C ILE A 14 -4.08 -10.04 -14.09
N GLU A 15 -4.27 -10.74 -15.21
CA GLU A 15 -5.58 -11.14 -15.72
C GLU A 15 -6.26 -12.15 -14.80
N GLU A 16 -5.53 -13.17 -14.33
CA GLU A 16 -6.04 -14.13 -13.35
C GLU A 16 -6.48 -13.43 -12.06
N LEU A 17 -5.68 -12.51 -11.53
CA LEU A 17 -6.06 -11.75 -10.34
C LEU A 17 -7.26 -10.83 -10.59
N LYS A 18 -7.38 -10.21 -11.77
CA LYS A 18 -8.59 -9.45 -12.13
C LYS A 18 -9.82 -10.34 -12.17
N CYS A 19 -9.70 -11.55 -12.74
CA CYS A 19 -10.79 -12.53 -12.79
C CYS A 19 -11.21 -12.93 -11.37
N LEU A 20 -10.25 -13.29 -10.51
CA LEU A 20 -10.47 -13.66 -9.12
C LEU A 20 -11.23 -12.57 -8.35
N TYR A 21 -10.82 -11.30 -8.50
CA TYR A 21 -11.45 -10.18 -7.80
C TYR A 21 -12.78 -9.74 -8.40
N SER A 22 -12.99 -9.88 -9.72
CA SER A 22 -14.27 -9.51 -10.36
C SER A 22 -15.45 -10.34 -9.86
N ARG A 23 -15.19 -11.56 -9.36
CA ARG A 23 -16.19 -12.48 -8.80
C ARG A 23 -16.09 -12.60 -7.28
N ALA A 24 -15.24 -11.79 -6.64
CA ALA A 24 -15.03 -11.88 -5.21
C ALA A 24 -16.28 -11.41 -4.44
N THR A 25 -16.71 -12.22 -3.49
CA THR A 25 -17.79 -11.88 -2.55
C THR A 25 -17.29 -12.02 -1.12
N MET A 26 -17.99 -11.38 -0.19
CA MET A 26 -17.84 -11.56 1.24
C MET A 26 -19.19 -11.91 1.87
N ALA A 27 -19.19 -12.52 3.04
CA ALA A 27 -20.37 -12.69 3.87
C ALA A 27 -19.98 -12.40 5.32
N ILE A 28 -20.87 -11.75 6.06
CA ILE A 28 -20.67 -11.44 7.48
C ILE A 28 -21.50 -12.43 8.28
N ARG A 29 -20.86 -13.14 9.22
CA ARG A 29 -21.54 -14.05 10.14
C ARG A 29 -21.57 -13.45 11.53
N VAL A 30 -22.77 -13.37 12.11
CA VAL A 30 -23.00 -12.94 13.50
C VAL A 30 -23.80 -14.04 14.19
N GLN A 31 -23.19 -14.69 15.19
CA GLN A 31 -23.74 -15.89 15.84
C GLN A 31 -24.12 -16.97 14.79
N ASN A 32 -25.40 -17.37 14.75
CA ASN A 32 -25.93 -18.37 13.82
C ASN A 32 -26.55 -17.75 12.56
N GLN A 33 -26.42 -16.44 12.35
CA GLN A 33 -26.93 -15.75 11.16
C GLN A 33 -25.78 -15.32 10.25
N SER A 34 -25.98 -15.42 8.94
CA SER A 34 -25.04 -14.95 7.93
C SER A 34 -25.77 -14.05 6.95
N THR A 35 -25.10 -13.01 6.47
CA THR A 35 -25.61 -12.24 5.34
C THR A 35 -25.65 -13.11 4.09
N LYS A 36 -26.48 -12.71 3.12
CA LYS A 36 -26.31 -13.17 1.72
C LYS A 36 -24.93 -12.73 1.22
N PRO A 37 -24.35 -13.39 0.19
CA PRO A 37 -23.11 -12.95 -0.41
C PRO A 37 -23.19 -11.49 -0.86
N ILE A 38 -22.23 -10.69 -0.43
CA ILE A 38 -22.07 -9.28 -0.78
C ILE A 38 -20.91 -9.19 -1.77
N GLN A 39 -21.14 -8.60 -2.94
CA GLN A 39 -20.10 -8.41 -3.94
C GLN A 39 -19.01 -7.45 -3.42
N LEU A 40 -17.74 -7.87 -3.51
CA LEU A 40 -16.61 -7.04 -3.13
C LEU A 40 -16.36 -5.96 -4.21
N GLN A 41 -16.60 -4.70 -3.87
CA GLN A 41 -16.42 -3.57 -4.78
C GLN A 41 -15.09 -2.83 -4.58
N ARG A 42 -14.51 -2.91 -3.38
CA ARG A 42 -13.30 -2.20 -2.98
C ARG A 42 -12.47 -3.03 -2.01
N GLY A 43 -11.20 -2.68 -1.92
CA GLY A 43 -10.25 -3.32 -1.01
C GLY A 43 -9.79 -4.69 -1.50
N VAL A 44 -9.15 -5.41 -0.58
CA VAL A 44 -8.65 -6.77 -0.80
C VAL A 44 -9.44 -7.77 0.06
N ARG A 45 -9.44 -9.06 -0.31
CA ARG A 45 -10.12 -10.10 0.45
C ARG A 45 -9.35 -10.39 1.74
N GLN A 46 -9.91 -10.06 2.90
CA GLN A 46 -9.27 -10.42 4.17
C GLN A 46 -9.15 -11.94 4.33
N GLY A 47 -8.01 -12.41 4.84
CA GLY A 47 -7.70 -13.84 4.96
C GLY A 47 -7.24 -14.53 3.68
N ASP A 48 -7.22 -13.84 2.53
CA ASP A 48 -6.67 -14.36 1.28
C ASP A 48 -5.14 -14.19 1.26
N VAL A 49 -4.42 -15.24 0.87
CA VAL A 49 -2.95 -15.30 0.88
C VAL A 49 -2.31 -14.22 0.00
N ILE A 50 -2.97 -13.85 -1.09
CA ILE A 50 -2.42 -12.84 -2.01
C ILE A 50 -2.72 -11.40 -1.59
N SER A 51 -3.74 -11.18 -0.74
CA SER A 51 -4.21 -9.86 -0.33
C SER A 51 -3.12 -8.97 0.28
N PRO A 52 -2.25 -9.45 1.18
CA PRO A 52 -1.16 -8.63 1.70
C PRO A 52 -0.23 -8.11 0.60
N LYS A 53 0.13 -8.95 -0.37
CA LYS A 53 0.99 -8.56 -1.49
C LYS A 53 0.30 -7.54 -2.40
N LEU A 54 -0.99 -7.69 -2.66
CA LEU A 54 -1.78 -6.73 -3.44
C LEU A 54 -1.82 -5.36 -2.76
N PHE A 55 -2.00 -5.35 -1.44
CA PHE A 55 -2.03 -4.13 -0.64
C PHE A 55 -0.66 -3.45 -0.61
N THR A 56 0.40 -4.17 -0.24
CA THR A 56 1.76 -3.60 -0.20
C THR A 56 2.24 -3.13 -1.57
N ALA A 57 1.94 -3.85 -2.66
CA ALA A 57 2.32 -3.42 -4.01
C ALA A 57 1.62 -2.12 -4.43
N ALA A 58 0.36 -1.91 -4.03
CA ALA A 58 -0.34 -0.67 -4.29
C ALA A 58 0.29 0.51 -3.51
N LEU A 59 0.62 0.30 -2.24
CA LEU A 59 1.31 1.33 -1.43
C LEU A 59 2.70 1.65 -1.99
N GLU A 60 3.53 0.64 -2.25
CA GLU A 60 4.86 0.80 -2.85
C GLU A 60 4.84 1.68 -4.10
N ASP A 61 3.86 1.43 -4.94
CA ASP A 61 3.69 2.13 -6.20
C ASP A 61 3.28 3.60 -6.01
N VAL A 62 2.49 3.91 -4.98
CA VAL A 62 2.23 5.31 -4.58
C VAL A 62 3.52 5.99 -4.12
N PHE A 63 4.32 5.34 -3.27
CA PHE A 63 5.57 5.91 -2.76
C PHE A 63 6.63 6.15 -3.85
N LYS A 64 6.65 5.32 -4.89
CA LYS A 64 7.51 5.51 -6.07
C LYS A 64 7.13 6.72 -6.93
N LEU A 65 5.88 7.18 -6.85
CA LEU A 65 5.37 8.31 -7.63
C LEU A 65 5.51 9.65 -6.88
N LEU A 66 5.87 9.62 -5.60
CA LEU A 66 6.09 10.82 -4.79
C LEU A 66 7.50 11.39 -5.02
N ASP A 67 7.61 12.71 -5.05
CA ASP A 67 8.90 13.41 -5.06
C ASP A 67 9.39 13.60 -3.62
N TRP A 68 10.52 12.95 -3.31
CA TRP A 68 11.12 12.97 -1.98
C TRP A 68 12.24 14.00 -1.84
N LYS A 69 12.49 14.82 -2.87
CA LYS A 69 13.60 15.78 -2.84
C LYS A 69 13.43 16.78 -1.69
N GLY A 70 14.41 16.79 -0.77
CA GLY A 70 14.38 17.64 0.41
C GLY A 70 13.53 17.11 1.58
N TYR A 71 12.95 15.91 1.47
CA TYR A 71 12.08 15.31 2.49
C TYR A 71 12.70 14.03 3.05
N ALA A 72 13.89 14.13 3.66
CA ALA A 72 14.59 13.01 4.27
C ALA A 72 15.39 13.47 5.49
N ILE A 73 15.57 12.57 6.47
CA ILE A 73 16.51 12.76 7.58
C ILE A 73 17.79 11.96 7.30
N ASN A 74 18.94 12.49 7.68
CA ASN A 74 20.21 11.77 7.59
C ASN A 74 20.41 10.90 8.84
N VAL A 75 20.49 9.58 8.65
CA VAL A 75 20.81 8.60 9.68
C VAL A 75 22.07 7.87 9.25
N ASN A 76 23.21 8.17 9.89
CA ASN A 76 24.51 7.55 9.61
C ASN A 76 24.96 7.63 8.13
N GLY A 77 24.63 8.71 7.43
CA GLY A 77 24.97 8.92 6.01
C GLY A 77 23.90 8.45 5.03
N GLU A 78 22.87 7.73 5.49
CA GLU A 78 21.72 7.31 4.69
C GLU A 78 20.56 8.28 4.86
N TYR A 79 19.96 8.72 3.76
CA TYR A 79 18.80 9.61 3.78
C TYR A 79 17.51 8.80 3.82
N ILE A 80 16.82 8.82 4.96
CA ILE A 80 15.59 8.07 5.19
C ILE A 80 14.40 9.02 5.06
N THR A 81 13.47 8.69 4.17
CA THR A 81 12.25 9.47 3.90
C THR A 81 11.04 8.92 4.66
N HIS A 82 10.92 7.59 4.76
CA HIS A 82 9.79 6.93 5.39
C HIS A 82 10.12 5.48 5.80
N LEU A 83 9.39 4.95 6.78
CA LEU A 83 9.38 3.53 7.16
C LEU A 83 7.97 2.97 6.98
N ARG A 84 7.86 1.71 6.54
CA ARG A 84 6.56 1.07 6.25
C ARG A 84 6.51 -0.34 6.82
N PHE A 85 5.41 -0.64 7.50
CA PHE A 85 5.12 -1.99 7.98
C PHE A 85 3.63 -2.27 7.83
N ALA A 86 3.26 -3.24 7.00
CA ALA A 86 1.86 -3.51 6.63
C ALA A 86 1.13 -2.23 6.17
N ASP A 87 0.16 -1.75 6.94
CA ASP A 87 -0.59 -0.50 6.74
C ASP A 87 -0.05 0.70 7.53
N ASP A 88 0.89 0.48 8.46
CA ASP A 88 1.53 1.54 9.23
C ASP A 88 2.66 2.21 8.44
N ILE A 89 2.65 3.55 8.45
CA ILE A 89 3.60 4.39 7.74
C ILE A 89 4.12 5.47 8.70
N VAL A 90 5.44 5.57 8.81
CA VAL A 90 6.12 6.66 9.51
C VAL A 90 6.82 7.52 8.46
N LEU A 91 6.43 8.79 8.35
CA LEU A 91 7.14 9.76 7.53
C LEU A 91 8.18 10.48 8.38
N MET A 92 9.37 10.64 7.82
CA MET A 92 10.48 11.34 8.48
C MET A 92 10.64 12.73 7.85
N ALA A 93 10.79 13.74 8.69
CA ALA A 93 11.05 15.10 8.25
C ALA A 93 12.00 15.79 9.22
N GLU A 94 12.92 16.59 8.69
CA GLU A 94 13.74 17.47 9.49
C GLU A 94 12.95 18.73 9.83
N LEU A 95 12.89 19.07 11.12
CA LEU A 95 12.28 20.33 11.55
C LEU A 95 13.28 21.46 11.29
N CYS A 96 13.01 22.30 10.30
CA CYS A 96 13.76 23.52 10.10
C CYS A 96 13.30 24.55 11.15
N LEU A 97 13.90 24.51 12.35
CA LEU A 97 13.87 25.67 13.23
C LEU A 97 14.83 26.70 12.64
N PRO A 98 14.48 28.00 12.60
CA PRO A 98 15.44 29.03 12.23
C PRO A 98 16.56 29.02 13.27
N THR A 99 17.68 28.40 12.93
CA THR A 99 18.93 28.60 13.65
C THR A 99 19.33 30.04 13.39
N GLY A 100 19.26 30.88 14.42
CA GLY A 100 19.56 32.31 14.39
C GLY A 100 21.04 32.62 14.14
N THR A 101 21.57 32.14 13.02
CA THR A 101 22.90 32.45 12.49
C THR A 101 22.77 32.63 10.97
N ASP A 102 21.96 33.62 10.60
CA ASP A 102 22.07 34.37 9.35
C ASP A 102 21.71 35.83 9.71
N MET A 103 22.65 36.51 10.39
CA MET A 103 22.82 37.97 10.42
C MET A 103 24.27 38.27 10.05
#